data_AF-A0A1U7X6A0-F1
#
_entry.id   AF-A0A1U7X6A0-F1
#
_cell.length_a   1.000
_cell.length_b   1.000
_cell.length_c   1.000
_cell.angle_alpha   90.00
_cell.angle_beta   90.00
_cell.angle_gamma   90.00
#
_symmetry.space_group_name_H-M   'P 1'
#
loop_
_entity.id
_entity.type
_entity.pdbx_description
1 polymer ?
#
loop_
_entity_poly.entity_id
_entity_poly.type
_entity_poly.pdbx_seq_one_letter_code
_entity_poly.pdbx_strand_id
1 'polypeptide(L)'
;CRGDVSSTNCKSCVVDASEELGKLCPYDKEAIIWYDNCLLKYSYNDFLGKIDNTYKFYMWNVRVVSKPESFNAKTKELLGSLVEKAYKKQNLYANGEMELIGDQYEKLYGLVQCTRDLSSEDCKQCLEGIITEISSCCDGKEGGRVVGGSCNFRYEIYPFVNTQ
;
A
#
# COMPACT_ATOMS: atom_id res chain seq x y z
N CYS A 1 8.98 -1.80 7.01
CA CYS A 1 9.41 -2.17 5.65
C CYS A 1 8.33 -3.01 4.98
N ARG A 2 8.35 -3.06 3.65
CA ARG A 2 7.41 -3.88 2.87
C ARG A 2 7.65 -5.37 3.12
N GLY A 3 6.59 -6.17 3.17
CA GLY A 3 6.68 -7.55 3.66
C GLY A 3 7.54 -8.53 2.84
N ASP A 4 7.85 -8.22 1.58
CA ASP A 4 8.71 -8.98 0.66
C ASP A 4 10.17 -8.49 0.61
N VAL A 5 10.49 -7.41 1.33
CA VAL A 5 11.82 -6.78 1.27
C VAL A 5 12.80 -7.47 2.20
N SER A 6 14.00 -7.77 1.71
CA SER A 6 15.08 -8.38 2.49
C SER A 6 15.49 -7.51 3.69
N SER A 7 16.05 -8.12 4.73
CA SER A 7 16.54 -7.39 5.91
C SER A 7 17.57 -6.31 5.55
N THR A 8 18.47 -6.59 4.60
CA THR A 8 19.47 -5.64 4.09
C THR A 8 18.82 -4.43 3.42
N ASN A 9 17.88 -4.66 2.50
CA ASN A 9 17.21 -3.57 1.77
C ASN A 9 16.29 -2.77 2.70
N CYS A 10 15.65 -3.44 3.65
CA CYS A 10 14.86 -2.79 4.70
C CYS A 10 15.72 -1.87 5.55
N LYS A 11 16.89 -2.35 6.02
CA LYS A 11 17.83 -1.56 6.81
C LYS A 11 18.29 -0.32 6.04
N SER A 12 18.71 -0.48 4.79
CA SER A 12 19.11 0.66 3.94
C SER A 12 18.00 1.70 3.83
N CYS A 13 16.79 1.25 3.48
CA CYS A 13 15.64 2.14 3.31
C CYS A 13 15.32 2.94 4.59
N VAL A 14 15.38 2.30 5.76
CA VAL A 14 15.10 2.98 7.03
C VAL A 14 16.19 4.00 7.38
N VAL A 15 17.46 3.72 7.08
CA VAL A 15 18.55 4.69 7.25
C VAL A 15 18.32 5.90 6.35
N ASP A 16 18.09 5.67 5.06
CA ASP A 16 17.84 6.74 4.08
C ASP A 16 16.61 7.58 4.47
N ALA A 17 15.54 6.93 4.94
CA ALA A 17 14.33 7.60 5.44
C ALA A 17 14.60 8.46 6.67
N SER A 18 15.44 7.98 7.59
CA SER A 18 15.77 8.71 8.81
C SER A 18 16.60 9.96 8.50
N GLU A 19 17.59 9.84 7.62
CA GLU A 19 18.41 10.96 7.19
C GLU A 19 17.59 12.01 6.44
N GLU A 20 16.69 11.58 5.55
CA GLU A 20 15.88 12.50 4.75
C GLU A 20 14.84 13.24 5.61
N LEU A 21 14.19 12.56 6.55
CA LEU A 21 13.31 13.22 7.52
C LEU A 21 14.08 14.26 8.35
N GLY A 22 15.31 13.96 8.77
CA GLY A 22 16.13 14.92 9.51
C GLY A 22 16.46 16.20 8.72
N LYS A 23 16.54 16.12 7.38
CA LYS A 23 16.76 17.28 6.50
C LYS A 23 15.49 18.07 6.21
N LEU A 24 14.40 17.37 5.92
CA LEU A 24 13.13 17.98 5.52
C LEU A 24 12.36 18.55 6.72
N CYS A 25 12.47 17.90 7.88
CA CYS A 25 11.71 18.19 9.09
C CYS A 25 12.64 18.36 10.33
N PRO A 26 13.63 19.27 10.30
CA PRO A 26 14.69 19.33 11.32
C PRO A 26 14.20 19.70 12.72
N TYR A 27 13.04 20.33 12.85
CA TYR A 27 12.48 20.82 14.11
C TYR A 27 11.09 20.26 14.41
N ASP A 28 10.53 19.46 13.52
CA ASP A 28 9.18 18.93 13.68
C ASP A 28 9.19 17.74 14.64
N LYS A 29 8.21 17.72 15.54
CA LYS A 29 8.02 16.64 16.51
C LYS A 29 7.19 15.49 15.97
N GLU A 30 6.72 15.61 14.73
CA GLU A 30 5.99 14.60 14.00
C GLU A 30 6.41 14.68 12.53
N ALA A 31 6.77 13.54 11.97
CA ALA A 31 7.04 13.42 10.54
C ALA A 31 6.78 12.00 10.06
N ILE A 32 6.49 11.89 8.77
CA ILE A 32 6.27 10.62 8.09
C ILE A 32 6.85 10.70 6.69
N ILE A 33 7.51 9.62 6.26
CA ILE A 33 8.02 9.46 4.90
C ILE A 33 7.69 8.06 4.40
N TRP A 34 7.40 7.97 3.11
CA TRP A 34 7.07 6.73 2.42
C TRP A 34 8.02 6.53 1.25
N TYR A 35 8.73 5.41 1.28
CA TYR A 35 9.50 4.86 0.17
C TYR A 35 8.89 3.53 -0.28
N ASP A 36 9.25 3.09 -1.49
CA ASP A 36 8.74 1.84 -2.07
C ASP A 36 9.03 0.60 -1.20
N ASN A 37 10.09 0.63 -0.40
CA ASN A 37 10.52 -0.47 0.47
C ASN A 37 10.20 -0.26 1.96
N CYS A 38 9.90 0.97 2.41
CA CYS A 38 9.68 1.26 3.82
C CYS A 38 8.85 2.52 4.05
N LEU A 39 8.20 2.55 5.21
CA LEU A 39 7.54 3.71 5.78
C LEU A 39 8.26 3.98 7.10
N LEU A 40 8.58 5.24 7.37
CA LEU A 40 9.10 5.69 8.65
C LEU A 40 8.24 6.84 9.16
N LYS A 41 7.77 6.70 10.41
CA LYS A 41 6.94 7.68 11.10
C LYS A 41 7.42 7.84 12.53
N TYR A 42 7.50 9.07 13.00
CA TYR A 42 7.60 9.40 14.42
C TYR A 42 6.60 10.51 14.75
N SER A 43 6.15 10.55 16.00
CA SER A 43 5.27 11.59 16.51
C SER A 43 5.41 11.69 18.03
N TYR A 44 5.14 12.87 18.57
CA TYR A 44 4.97 13.08 20.01
C TYR A 44 3.57 12.67 20.50
N ASN A 45 2.58 12.57 19.61
CA ASN A 45 1.24 12.09 19.92
C ASN A 45 1.23 10.56 19.98
N ASP A 46 0.39 9.99 20.84
CA ASP A 46 0.20 8.54 20.86
C ASP A 46 -0.62 8.08 19.65
N PHE A 47 0.03 7.40 18.71
CA PHE A 47 -0.56 6.88 17.47
C PHE A 47 -0.53 5.35 17.36
N LEU A 48 0.11 4.65 18.29
CA LEU A 48 0.30 3.21 18.18
C LEU A 48 -1.04 2.48 18.32
N GLY A 49 -1.32 1.57 17.39
CA GLY A 49 -2.56 0.79 17.36
C GLY A 49 -3.79 1.60 16.93
N LYS A 50 -3.60 2.80 16.36
CA LYS A 50 -4.69 3.65 15.86
C LYS A 50 -4.60 3.79 14.35
N ILE A 51 -5.74 3.69 13.67
CA ILE A 51 -5.82 3.93 12.23
C ILE A 51 -5.56 5.41 11.95
N ASP A 52 -4.48 5.70 11.22
CA ASP A 52 -4.11 7.03 10.80
C ASP A 52 -4.56 7.29 9.36
N ASN A 53 -5.62 8.09 9.24
CA ASN A 53 -6.16 8.60 7.99
C ASN A 53 -5.73 10.04 7.68
N THR A 54 -4.95 10.68 8.57
CA THR A 54 -4.55 12.09 8.44
C THR A 54 -3.60 12.27 7.28
N TYR A 55 -2.64 11.37 7.19
CA TYR A 55 -1.57 11.38 6.21
C TYR A 55 -1.91 10.40 5.09
N LYS A 56 -2.39 10.91 3.97
CA LYS A 56 -2.79 10.10 2.83
C LYS A 56 -2.44 10.78 1.51
N PHE A 57 -1.91 9.99 0.58
CA PHE A 57 -1.72 10.44 -0.79
C PHE A 57 -2.01 9.31 -1.78
N TYR A 58 -2.17 9.72 -3.04
CA TYR A 58 -2.55 8.88 -4.15
C TYR A 58 -1.49 8.95 -5.23
N MET A 59 -1.23 7.83 -5.88
CA MET A 59 -0.43 7.79 -7.11
C MET A 59 -1.11 6.86 -8.10
N TRP A 60 -0.99 7.16 -9.38
CA TRP A 60 -1.57 6.31 -10.42
C TRP A 60 -0.76 6.36 -11.69
N ASN A 61 -0.90 5.30 -12.48
CA ASN A 61 -0.39 5.28 -13.85
C ASN A 61 -1.20 6.28 -14.69
N VAL A 62 -0.53 7.08 -15.51
CA VAL A 62 -1.19 8.06 -16.39
C VAL A 62 -2.04 7.39 -17.48
N ARG A 63 -1.68 6.17 -17.87
CA ARG A 63 -2.38 5.35 -18.85
C ARG A 63 -3.68 4.80 -18.27
N VAL A 64 -4.61 4.53 -19.17
CA VAL A 64 -5.96 4.09 -18.85
C VAL A 64 -6.24 2.73 -19.46
N VAL A 65 -7.08 1.96 -18.80
CA VAL A 65 -7.51 0.64 -19.28
C VAL A 65 -8.67 0.77 -20.28
N SER A 66 -8.81 -0.22 -21.16
CA SER A 66 -9.86 -0.22 -22.19
C SER A 66 -11.28 -0.38 -21.63
N LYS A 67 -11.44 -1.12 -20.53
CA LYS A 67 -12.72 -1.43 -19.87
C LYS A 67 -12.70 -1.06 -18.37
N PRO A 68 -12.79 0.23 -18.02
CA PRO A 68 -12.63 0.72 -16.64
C PRO A 68 -13.50 0.01 -15.59
N GLU A 69 -14.80 -0.15 -15.87
CA GLU A 69 -15.73 -0.75 -14.91
C GLU A 69 -15.34 -2.19 -14.53
N SER A 70 -15.09 -3.03 -15.55
CA SER A 70 -14.71 -4.43 -15.33
C SER A 70 -13.34 -4.55 -14.66
N PHE A 71 -12.39 -3.70 -15.07
CA PHE A 71 -11.04 -3.69 -14.51
C PHE A 71 -11.03 -3.24 -13.04
N ASN A 72 -11.78 -2.20 -12.70
CA ASN A 72 -11.92 -1.74 -11.33
C ASN A 72 -12.60 -2.78 -10.44
N ALA A 73 -13.61 -3.49 -10.95
CA ALA A 73 -14.26 -4.58 -10.23
C ALA A 73 -13.26 -5.71 -9.92
N LYS A 74 -12.46 -6.12 -10.92
CA LYS A 74 -11.38 -7.10 -10.76
C LYS A 74 -10.29 -6.63 -9.79
N THR A 75 -9.97 -5.34 -9.81
CA THR A 75 -9.01 -4.74 -8.88
C THR A 75 -9.50 -4.79 -7.44
N LYS A 76 -10.76 -4.42 -7.20
CA LYS A 76 -11.40 -4.54 -5.88
C LYS A 76 -11.48 -5.99 -5.42
N GLU A 77 -11.81 -6.92 -6.32
CA GLU A 77 -11.83 -8.37 -6.05
C GLU A 77 -10.45 -8.88 -5.61
N LEU A 78 -9.40 -8.58 -6.38
CA LEU A 78 -8.03 -8.97 -6.04
C LEU A 78 -7.61 -8.38 -4.69
N LEU A 79 -7.71 -7.05 -4.52
CA LEU A 79 -7.29 -6.39 -3.30
C LEU A 79 -8.07 -6.88 -2.08
N GLY A 80 -9.39 -7.08 -2.18
CA GLY A 80 -10.21 -7.67 -1.13
C GLY A 80 -9.74 -9.07 -0.73
N SER A 81 -9.41 -9.91 -1.71
CA SER A 81 -8.84 -11.24 -1.44
C SER A 81 -7.47 -11.18 -0.74
N LEU A 82 -6.69 -10.13 -1.01
CA LEU A 82 -5.40 -9.90 -0.36
C LEU A 82 -5.59 -9.38 1.07
N VAL A 83 -6.60 -8.54 1.33
CA VAL A 83 -6.97 -8.13 2.70
C VAL A 83 -7.22 -9.39 3.53
N GLU A 84 -8.06 -10.31 3.02
CA GLU A 84 -8.41 -11.57 3.69
C GLU A 84 -7.21 -12.46 4.03
N LYS A 85 -6.08 -12.29 3.33
CA LYS A 85 -4.81 -12.96 3.62
C LYS A 85 -3.93 -12.15 4.57
N ALA A 86 -3.86 -10.84 4.39
CA ALA A 86 -2.94 -9.97 5.11
C ALA A 86 -3.30 -9.87 6.60
N TYR A 87 -4.56 -9.64 6.95
CA TYR A 87 -4.95 -9.38 8.35
C TYR A 87 -4.76 -10.60 9.27
N LYS A 88 -4.66 -11.81 8.69
CA LYS A 88 -4.41 -13.08 9.37
C LYS A 88 -2.91 -13.38 9.55
N LYS A 89 -2.02 -12.62 8.92
CA LYS A 89 -0.56 -12.82 8.98
C LYS A 89 0.09 -11.90 10.01
N GLN A 90 1.12 -12.40 10.68
CA GLN A 90 1.89 -11.64 11.69
C GLN A 90 2.57 -10.38 11.13
N ASN A 91 2.86 -10.34 9.82
CA ASN A 91 3.46 -9.19 9.15
C ASN A 91 2.43 -8.25 8.50
N LEU A 92 1.13 -8.54 8.61
CA LEU A 92 0.01 -7.75 8.08
C LEU A 92 0.20 -7.36 6.60
N TYR A 93 0.72 -8.28 5.80
CA TYR A 93 1.09 -8.08 4.41
C TYR A 93 0.64 -9.24 3.53
N ALA A 94 0.12 -8.92 2.34
CA ALA A 94 -0.11 -9.90 1.29
C ALA A 94 0.10 -9.28 -0.08
N ASN A 95 0.54 -10.11 -1.02
CA ASN A 95 0.57 -9.82 -2.44
C ASN A 95 -0.06 -10.98 -3.22
N GLY A 96 -0.32 -10.75 -4.50
CA GLY A 96 -0.81 -11.77 -5.39
C GLY A 96 -1.15 -11.20 -6.76
N GLU A 97 -1.66 -12.09 -7.61
CA GLU A 97 -2.02 -11.79 -8.98
C GLU A 97 -3.36 -12.44 -9.35
N MET A 98 -3.97 -11.93 -10.42
CA MET A 98 -5.23 -12.41 -10.98
C MET A 98 -5.17 -12.33 -12.51
N GLU A 99 -5.65 -13.37 -13.19
CA GLU A 99 -5.79 -13.39 -14.64
C GLU A 99 -6.91 -12.43 -15.11
N LEU A 100 -6.63 -11.69 -16.18
CA LEU A 100 -7.56 -10.74 -16.83
C LEU A 100 -8.04 -11.32 -18.18
N ILE A 101 -8.96 -12.27 -18.13
CA ILE A 101 -9.48 -12.95 -19.33
C ILE A 101 -10.25 -11.95 -20.21
N GLY A 102 -9.82 -11.79 -21.47
CA GLY A 102 -10.51 -10.93 -22.44
C GLY A 102 -10.25 -9.43 -22.27
N ASP A 103 -9.17 -9.08 -21.57
CA ASP A 103 -8.62 -7.72 -21.51
C ASP A 103 -7.32 -7.63 -22.33
N GLN A 104 -6.81 -6.41 -22.48
CA GLN A 104 -5.56 -6.12 -23.18
C GLN A 104 -4.31 -6.57 -22.41
N TYR A 105 -4.45 -6.87 -21.12
CA TYR A 105 -3.37 -7.39 -20.26
C TYR A 105 -3.70 -8.80 -19.81
N GLU A 106 -2.66 -9.61 -19.58
CA GLU A 106 -2.83 -10.98 -19.11
C GLU A 106 -3.13 -11.04 -17.62
N LYS A 107 -2.45 -10.21 -16.82
CA LYS A 107 -2.49 -10.28 -15.36
C LYS A 107 -2.62 -8.92 -14.68
N LEU A 108 -3.31 -8.93 -13.55
CA LEU A 108 -3.33 -7.86 -12.56
C LEU A 108 -2.54 -8.28 -11.34
N TYR A 109 -1.64 -7.42 -10.87
CA TYR A 109 -0.82 -7.63 -9.68
C TYR A 109 -1.28 -6.69 -8.57
N GLY A 110 -1.25 -7.17 -7.33
CA GLY A 110 -1.66 -6.39 -6.18
C GLY A 110 -0.84 -6.69 -4.94
N LEU A 111 -0.72 -5.70 -4.06
CA LEU A 111 -0.33 -5.88 -2.67
C LEU A 111 -1.17 -5.01 -1.75
N VAL A 112 -1.26 -5.44 -0.50
CA VAL A 112 -1.84 -4.69 0.61
C VAL A 112 -0.92 -4.82 1.82
N GLN A 113 -0.85 -3.77 2.64
CA GLN A 113 -0.03 -3.78 3.84
C GLN A 113 -0.60 -2.85 4.91
N CYS A 114 -0.52 -3.29 6.17
CA CYS A 114 -0.69 -2.43 7.34
C CYS A 114 0.63 -2.20 8.08
N THR A 115 0.70 -1.15 8.88
CA THR A 115 1.72 -1.00 9.91
C THR A 115 1.48 -2.03 11.01
N ARG A 116 2.58 -2.51 11.60
CA ARG A 116 2.55 -3.70 12.50
C ARG A 116 2.05 -3.39 13.92
N ASP A 117 1.77 -2.14 14.21
CA ASP A 117 1.20 -1.69 15.48
C ASP A 117 -0.34 -1.86 15.53
N LEU A 118 -1.00 -2.01 14.38
CA LEU A 118 -2.44 -2.26 14.33
C LEU A 118 -2.83 -3.67 14.79
N SER A 119 -4.04 -3.80 15.33
CA SER A 119 -4.70 -5.09 15.48
C SER A 119 -5.05 -5.71 14.11
N SER A 120 -5.33 -7.01 14.09
CA SER A 120 -5.79 -7.69 12.88
C SER A 120 -7.08 -7.07 12.33
N GLU A 121 -8.02 -6.75 13.20
CA GLU A 121 -9.31 -6.14 12.85
C GLU A 121 -9.14 -4.70 12.34
N ASP A 122 -8.31 -3.88 13.00
CA ASP A 122 -8.04 -2.51 12.55
C ASP A 122 -7.30 -2.50 11.21
N CYS A 123 -6.40 -3.46 10.99
CA CYS A 123 -5.74 -3.63 9.71
C CYS A 123 -6.75 -3.94 8.60
N LYS A 124 -7.68 -4.87 8.85
CA LYS A 124 -8.75 -5.21 7.91
C LYS A 124 -9.60 -3.97 7.59
N GLN A 125 -10.06 -3.27 8.62
CA GLN A 125 -10.87 -2.05 8.48
C GLN A 125 -10.13 -0.96 7.69
N CYS A 126 -8.85 -0.74 7.99
CA CYS A 126 -8.04 0.26 7.27
C CYS A 126 -7.95 -0.08 5.78
N LEU A 127 -7.62 -1.33 5.44
CA LEU A 127 -7.46 -1.77 4.07
C LEU A 127 -8.77 -1.74 3.27
N GLU A 128 -9.86 -2.22 3.86
CA GLU A 128 -11.19 -2.15 3.24
C GLU A 128 -11.59 -0.69 2.98
N GLY A 129 -11.31 0.21 3.94
CA GLY A 129 -11.54 1.64 3.81
C GLY A 129 -10.84 2.24 2.60
N ILE A 130 -9.52 2.06 2.48
CA ILE A 130 -8.76 2.65 1.38
C ILE A 130 -9.13 2.05 0.01
N ILE A 131 -9.55 0.78 -0.06
CA ILE A 131 -10.00 0.16 -1.33
C ILE A 131 -11.26 0.86 -1.88
N THR A 132 -12.12 1.41 -1.02
CA THR A 132 -13.29 2.18 -1.48
C THR A 132 -12.90 3.44 -2.25
N GLU A 133 -11.69 3.96 -2.02
CA GLU A 133 -11.18 5.19 -2.64
C GLU A 133 -10.71 4.98 -4.09
N ILE A 134 -10.73 3.75 -4.61
CA ILE A 134 -10.35 3.47 -6.02
C ILE A 134 -11.09 4.35 -7.01
N SER A 135 -12.39 4.58 -6.79
CA SER A 135 -13.22 5.40 -7.68
C SER A 135 -12.83 6.88 -7.69
N SER A 136 -12.13 7.39 -6.67
CA SER A 136 -11.69 8.79 -6.61
C SER A 136 -10.19 8.94 -6.93
N CYS A 137 -9.32 8.00 -6.50
CA CYS A 137 -7.89 8.10 -6.75
C CYS A 137 -7.50 7.76 -8.18
N CYS A 138 -8.09 6.68 -8.72
CA CYS A 138 -7.39 5.89 -9.72
C CYS A 138 -8.36 5.06 -10.57
N ASP A 139 -9.54 5.64 -10.82
CA ASP A 139 -10.59 5.07 -11.66
C ASP A 139 -10.07 4.79 -13.09
N GLY A 140 -10.16 3.52 -13.50
CA GLY A 140 -9.77 3.09 -14.86
C GLY A 140 -8.28 3.23 -15.18
N LYS A 141 -7.41 3.36 -14.16
CA LYS A 141 -5.96 3.44 -14.36
C LYS A 141 -5.33 2.05 -14.44
N GLU A 142 -4.28 1.91 -15.25
CA GLU A 142 -3.50 0.65 -15.35
C GLU A 142 -2.82 0.27 -14.02
N GLY A 143 -2.60 1.26 -13.15
CA GLY A 143 -1.94 1.09 -11.86
C GLY A 143 -2.35 2.20 -10.91
N GLY A 144 -2.39 1.87 -9.62
CA GLY A 144 -2.86 2.77 -8.59
C GLY A 144 -2.31 2.43 -7.22
N ARG A 145 -2.09 3.47 -6.41
CA ARG A 145 -1.66 3.39 -5.03
C ARG A 145 -2.51 4.33 -4.17
N VAL A 146 -3.02 3.82 -3.07
CA VAL A 146 -3.48 4.63 -1.95
C VAL A 146 -2.53 4.35 -0.79
N VAL A 147 -1.88 5.39 -0.31
CA VAL A 147 -0.87 5.29 0.74
C VAL A 147 -1.32 6.14 1.91
N GLY A 148 -1.64 5.47 3.03
CA GLY A 148 -2.00 6.10 4.30
C GLY A 148 -0.89 6.01 5.36
N GLY A 149 -1.18 6.56 6.54
CA GLY A 149 -0.29 6.49 7.71
C GLY A 149 -0.21 5.10 8.32
N SER A 150 -1.29 4.30 8.23
CA SER A 150 -1.35 2.95 8.83
C SER A 150 -1.55 1.81 7.83
N CYS A 151 -2.02 2.08 6.60
CA CYS A 151 -2.16 1.04 5.60
C CYS A 151 -2.03 1.57 4.17
N ASN A 152 -1.75 0.69 3.24
CA ASN A 152 -1.65 1.02 1.82
C ASN A 152 -1.99 -0.18 0.94
N PHE A 153 -2.35 0.12 -0.30
CA PHE A 153 -2.34 -0.85 -1.39
C PHE A 153 -1.59 -0.31 -2.60
N ARG A 154 -1.17 -1.23 -3.46
CA ARG A 154 -0.72 -0.95 -4.81
C ARG A 154 -1.25 -2.02 -5.75
N TYR A 155 -1.70 -1.63 -6.93
CA TYR A 155 -1.96 -2.53 -8.04
C TYR A 155 -1.27 -2.03 -9.32
N GLU A 156 -0.89 -2.96 -10.20
CA GLU A 156 -0.27 -2.68 -11.50
C GLU A 156 -0.57 -3.84 -12.48
N ILE A 157 -0.40 -3.60 -13.78
CA ILE A 157 -0.45 -4.60 -14.86
C ILE A 157 0.89 -5.34 -15.10
N TYR A 158 1.89 -5.09 -14.26
CA TYR A 158 3.22 -5.73 -14.33
C TYR A 158 3.68 -6.12 -12.92
N PRO A 159 4.56 -7.13 -12.78
CA PRO A 159 5.07 -7.52 -11.47
C PRO A 159 5.95 -6.42 -10.87
N PHE A 160 5.71 -6.08 -9.59
CA PHE A 160 6.45 -5.03 -8.86
C PHE A 160 6.87 -5.45 -7.44
N VAL A 161 6.55 -6.69 -7.05
CA VAL A 161 6.99 -7.33 -5.81
C VAL A 161 8.02 -8.40 -6.15
N ASN A 162 8.97 -8.61 -5.24
CA ASN A 162 9.90 -9.71 -5.40
C ASN A 162 9.16 -11.01 -5.08
N THR A 163 9.06 -11.92 -6.04
CA THR A 163 8.65 -13.30 -5.78
C THR A 163 9.83 -14.02 -5.14
N GLN A 164 9.69 -14.39 -3.86
CA GLN A 164 10.53 -15.43 -3.25
C GLN A 164 10.05 -16.81 -3.69
#